data_AF-A0A6F9C1F8-F1
#
_entry.id   AF-A0A6F9C1F8-F1
#
_cell.length_a   1.000
_cell.length_b   1.000
_cell.length_c   1.000
_cell.angle_alpha   90.00
_cell.angle_beta   90.00
_cell.angle_gamma   90.00
#
_symmetry.space_group_name_H-M   'P 1'
#
loop_
_entity.id
_entity.type
_entity.pdbx_description
1 polymer ?
#
loop_
_entity_poly.entity_id
_entity_poly.type
_entity_poly.pdbx_seq_one_letter_code
_entity_poly.pdbx_strand_id
1 'polypeptide(L)'
;MDSQTKAEPMRVLVTGGSGLVGKAIEHVVKQEGGCLEGEQWTFLCSKEANLDVARLFLWVLREYDEIDPIILSVGEEEELPIKDAVDMIADALDFKGQIVFDTSKSDGQIKKTASNAKLRRYLPDFTFTPFSEGIKKTCDWFVNNYDIART
;
A
#
# COMPACT_ATOMS: atom_id res chain seq x y z
N MET A 1 -45.77 0.76 0.70
CA MET A 1 -44.72 0.36 -0.26
C MET A 1 -43.42 0.69 0.43
N ASP A 2 -42.94 -0.24 1.24
CA ASP A 2 -41.82 0.01 2.13
C ASP A 2 -40.52 -0.15 1.35
N SER A 3 -39.82 0.98 1.23
CA SER A 3 -38.43 1.05 0.78
C SER A 3 -37.57 0.29 1.80
N GLN A 4 -37.25 -0.97 1.51
CA GLN A 4 -36.22 -1.69 2.24
C GLN A 4 -34.88 -1.01 1.98
N THR A 5 -34.41 -0.24 2.95
CA THR A 5 -33.02 0.22 2.99
C THR A 5 -32.16 -1.02 3.20
N LYS A 6 -31.55 -1.54 2.12
CA LYS A 6 -30.62 -2.66 2.21
C LYS A 6 -29.44 -2.18 3.06
N ALA A 7 -29.24 -2.78 4.24
CA ALA A 7 -28.13 -2.43 5.11
C ALA A 7 -26.81 -2.62 4.34
N GLU A 8 -25.92 -1.64 4.41
CA GLU A 8 -24.62 -1.74 3.76
C GLU A 8 -23.80 -2.90 4.35
N PRO A 9 -23.07 -3.66 3.53
CA PRO A 9 -22.33 -4.82 4.00
C PRO A 9 -21.23 -4.43 5.01
N MET A 10 -21.11 -5.22 6.08
CA MET A 10 -20.07 -5.06 7.09
C MET A 10 -18.73 -5.51 6.50
N ARG A 11 -17.77 -4.58 6.42
CA ARG A 11 -16.43 -4.85 5.86
C ARG A 11 -15.49 -5.25 6.98
N VAL A 12 -14.88 -6.43 6.85
CA VAL A 12 -13.94 -6.99 7.82
C VAL A 12 -12.56 -7.10 7.17
N LEU A 13 -11.57 -6.43 7.77
CA LEU A 13 -10.20 -6.37 7.26
C LEU A 13 -9.26 -7.18 8.16
N VAL A 14 -8.50 -8.11 7.58
CA VAL A 14 -7.51 -8.94 8.28
C VAL A 14 -6.12 -8.59 7.78
N THR A 15 -5.32 -7.86 8.56
CA THR A 15 -4.00 -7.32 8.15
C THR A 15 -2.84 -8.31 8.23
N GLY A 16 -3.10 -9.54 8.68
CA GLY A 16 -2.16 -10.67 8.75
C GLY A 16 -2.59 -11.87 7.92
N GLY A 17 -3.27 -11.65 6.79
CA GLY A 17 -3.91 -12.67 5.95
C GLY A 17 -2.99 -13.78 5.44
N SER A 18 -1.68 -13.53 5.32
CA SER A 18 -0.70 -14.56 4.95
C SER A 18 -0.11 -15.33 6.14
N GLY A 19 -0.37 -14.91 7.38
CA GLY A 19 0.11 -15.60 8.59
C GLY A 19 -0.74 -16.83 8.90
N LEU A 20 -0.22 -17.71 9.78
CA LEU A 20 -0.89 -18.97 10.16
C LEU A 20 -2.35 -18.74 10.59
N VAL A 21 -2.57 -17.77 11.49
CA VAL A 21 -3.91 -17.43 12.00
C VAL A 21 -4.78 -16.78 10.92
N GLY A 22 -4.21 -15.90 10.08
CA GLY A 22 -4.94 -15.28 8.98
C GLY A 22 -5.43 -16.30 7.96
N LYS A 23 -4.60 -17.29 7.61
CA LYS A 23 -4.98 -18.40 6.71
C LYS A 23 -6.01 -19.34 7.32
N ALA A 24 -5.94 -19.59 8.63
CA ALA A 24 -6.96 -20.36 9.32
C ALA A 24 -8.32 -19.64 9.31
N ILE A 25 -8.33 -18.33 9.61
CA ILE A 25 -9.57 -17.52 9.54
C ILE A 25 -10.09 -17.49 8.09
N GLU A 26 -9.23 -17.28 7.10
CA GLU A 26 -9.62 -17.32 5.69
C GLU A 26 -10.26 -18.66 5.30
N HIS A 27 -9.69 -19.77 5.76
CA HIS A 27 -10.24 -21.11 5.52
C HIS A 27 -11.62 -21.26 6.15
N VAL A 28 -11.80 -20.91 7.42
CA VAL A 28 -13.09 -21.01 8.11
C VAL A 28 -14.16 -20.15 7.43
N VAL A 29 -13.82 -18.90 7.10
CA VAL A 29 -14.74 -17.95 6.45
C VAL A 29 -15.13 -18.43 5.04
N LYS A 30 -14.18 -18.92 4.23
CA LYS A 30 -14.43 -19.26 2.83
C LYS A 30 -14.89 -20.72 2.59
N GLN A 31 -14.51 -21.65 3.46
CA GLN A 31 -14.70 -23.09 3.24
C GLN A 31 -15.58 -23.76 4.29
N GLU A 32 -15.63 -23.25 5.53
CA GLU A 32 -16.40 -23.88 6.62
C GLU A 32 -17.71 -23.14 6.96
N GLY A 33 -18.05 -22.09 6.19
CA GLY A 33 -19.29 -21.33 6.40
C GLY A 33 -19.23 -20.36 7.59
N GLY A 34 -18.04 -19.91 7.98
CA GLY A 34 -17.86 -18.91 9.05
C GLY A 34 -18.19 -17.46 8.64
N CYS A 35 -18.51 -17.21 7.37
CA CYS A 35 -18.91 -15.89 6.87
C CYS A 35 -20.41 -15.65 7.13
N LEU A 36 -20.76 -14.59 7.85
CA LEU A 36 -22.17 -14.22 8.07
C LEU A 36 -22.75 -13.48 6.87
N GLU A 37 -24.08 -13.53 6.74
CA GLU A 37 -24.78 -12.82 5.66
C GLU A 37 -24.57 -11.31 5.77
N GLY A 38 -24.08 -10.69 4.69
CA GLY A 38 -23.76 -9.27 4.64
C GLY A 38 -22.32 -8.92 5.04
N GLU A 39 -21.46 -9.90 5.34
CA GLU A 39 -20.04 -9.64 5.57
C GLU A 39 -19.21 -9.69 4.28
N GLN A 40 -18.26 -8.77 4.16
CA GLN A 40 -17.24 -8.77 3.12
C GLN A 40 -15.86 -8.80 3.76
N TRP A 41 -15.15 -9.92 3.60
CA TRP A 41 -13.85 -10.17 4.22
C TRP A 41 -12.70 -9.92 3.24
N THR A 42 -11.75 -9.07 3.63
CA THR A 42 -10.52 -8.80 2.90
C THR A 42 -9.32 -9.21 3.74
N PHE A 43 -8.53 -10.15 3.23
CA PHE A 43 -7.32 -10.64 3.89
C PHE A 43 -6.11 -9.99 3.23
N LEU A 44 -5.50 -9.04 3.94
CA LEU A 44 -4.29 -8.38 3.48
C LEU A 44 -3.04 -9.11 3.99
N CYS A 45 -2.07 -9.25 3.11
CA CYS A 45 -0.71 -9.62 3.43
C CYS A 45 0.22 -8.42 3.22
N SER A 46 1.43 -8.52 3.77
CA SER A 46 2.49 -7.52 3.60
C SER A 46 2.97 -7.34 2.15
N LYS A 47 2.42 -8.12 1.20
CA LYS A 47 2.67 -7.97 -0.24
C LYS A 47 1.59 -7.13 -0.94
N GLU A 48 0.44 -6.90 -0.32
CA GLU A 48 -0.73 -6.25 -0.91
C GLU A 48 -0.80 -4.73 -0.66
N ALA A 49 0.09 -4.21 0.20
CA ALA A 49 0.32 -2.79 0.36
C ALA A 49 1.72 -2.53 0.93
N ASN A 50 2.34 -1.41 0.58
CA ASN A 50 3.46 -0.90 1.36
C ASN A 50 2.94 -0.58 2.78
N LEU A 51 3.33 -1.40 3.75
CA LEU A 51 2.86 -1.30 5.13
C LEU A 51 3.47 -0.12 5.89
N ASP A 52 4.47 0.57 5.34
CA ASP A 52 5.17 1.65 6.05
C ASP A 52 4.22 2.78 6.40
N VAL A 53 3.43 3.24 5.43
CA VAL A 53 2.42 4.28 5.66
C VAL A 53 1.36 3.80 6.64
N ALA A 54 0.91 2.54 6.57
CA ALA A 54 -0.07 1.98 7.49
C ALA A 54 0.47 1.90 8.95
N ARG A 55 1.73 1.49 9.13
CA ARG A 55 2.41 1.48 10.43
C ARG A 55 2.52 2.89 11.00
N LEU A 56 2.92 3.85 10.17
CA LEU A 56 3.02 5.25 10.56
C LEU A 56 1.64 5.85 10.89
N PHE A 57 0.59 5.54 10.13
CA PHE A 57 -0.78 5.97 10.45
C PHE A 57 -1.27 5.43 11.80
N LEU A 58 -1.01 4.16 12.10
CA LEU A 58 -1.37 3.57 13.39
C LEU A 58 -0.60 4.21 14.54
N TRP A 59 0.66 4.54 14.32
CA TRP A 59 1.45 5.30 15.30
C TRP A 59 0.89 6.71 15.48
N VAL A 60 0.60 7.45 14.40
CA VAL A 60 -0.01 8.79 14.47
C VAL A 60 -1.32 8.75 15.25
N LEU A 61 -2.18 7.77 14.98
CA LEU A 61 -3.47 7.62 15.66
C LEU A 61 -3.35 7.42 17.17
N ARG A 62 -2.26 6.81 17.64
CA ARG A 62 -2.10 6.37 19.03
C ARG A 62 -1.21 7.27 19.85
N GLU A 63 -0.20 7.87 19.24
CA GLU A 63 0.93 8.49 19.93
C GLU A 63 1.20 9.94 19.51
N TYR A 64 0.55 10.45 18.45
CA TYR A 64 0.80 11.81 17.95
C TYR A 64 -0.29 12.79 18.39
N ASP A 65 0.02 13.57 19.43
CA ASP A 65 -0.94 14.48 20.09
C ASP A 65 -0.85 15.95 19.65
N GLU A 66 -0.07 16.28 18.63
CA GLU A 66 0.01 17.65 18.12
C GLU A 66 -1.17 18.00 17.19
N ILE A 67 -1.59 19.26 17.22
CA ILE A 67 -2.60 19.78 16.28
C ILE A 67 -2.03 20.00 14.87
N ASP A 68 -0.72 20.20 14.78
CA ASP A 68 -0.04 20.47 13.52
C ASP A 68 0.06 19.19 12.71
N PRO A 69 -0.10 19.23 11.38
CA PRO A 69 0.07 18.04 10.56
C PRO A 69 1.51 17.51 10.62
N ILE A 70 1.64 16.21 10.39
CA ILE A 70 2.92 15.52 10.24
C ILE A 70 3.07 14.97 8.82
N ILE A 71 4.25 15.17 8.24
CA ILE A 71 4.61 14.61 6.93
C ILE A 71 5.13 13.19 7.14
N LEU A 72 4.47 12.22 6.50
CA LEU A 72 4.86 10.81 6.50
C LEU A 72 5.57 10.46 5.18
N SER A 73 6.86 10.77 5.11
CA SER A 73 7.67 10.51 3.91
C SER A 73 9.05 9.96 4.28
N VAL A 74 9.68 9.32 3.29
CA VAL A 74 11.13 9.03 3.30
C VAL A 74 11.94 10.33 3.37
N GLY A 75 13.24 10.21 3.62
CA GLY A 75 14.14 11.36 3.63
C GLY A 75 14.32 11.97 2.23
N GLU A 76 14.77 13.22 2.16
CA GLU A 76 15.05 13.90 0.88
C GLU A 76 16.19 13.20 0.11
N GLU A 77 17.09 12.56 0.84
CA GLU A 77 18.19 11.73 0.35
C GLU A 77 17.73 10.43 -0.31
N GLU A 78 16.48 10.02 -0.08
CA GLU A 78 15.87 8.81 -0.64
C GLU A 78 14.94 9.12 -1.83
N GLU A 79 14.87 10.38 -2.27
CA GLU A 79 14.11 10.75 -3.47
C GLU A 79 14.76 10.20 -4.74
N LEU A 80 13.96 9.57 -5.59
CA LEU A 80 14.40 8.96 -6.84
C LEU A 80 13.82 9.70 -8.06
N PRO A 81 14.60 9.85 -9.15
CA PRO A 81 14.08 10.38 -10.40
C PRO A 81 13.10 9.38 -11.04
N ILE A 82 12.18 9.89 -11.86
CA ILE A 82 11.18 9.08 -12.58
C ILE A 82 11.85 7.96 -13.39
N LYS A 83 12.99 8.25 -14.01
CA LYS A 83 13.75 7.27 -14.79
C LYS A 83 14.12 6.04 -13.94
N ASP A 84 14.63 6.25 -12.73
CA ASP A 84 15.07 5.15 -11.87
C ASP A 84 13.87 4.30 -11.40
N ALA A 85 12.73 4.96 -11.12
CA ALA A 85 11.49 4.24 -10.81
C ALA A 85 11.02 3.37 -11.99
N VAL A 86 11.09 3.89 -13.23
CA VAL A 86 10.73 3.14 -14.44
C VAL A 86 11.68 1.97 -14.67
N ASP A 87 12.99 2.17 -14.50
CA ASP A 87 13.98 1.10 -14.65
C ASP A 87 13.73 -0.02 -13.62
N MET A 88 13.43 0.32 -12.36
CA MET A 88 13.09 -0.68 -11.33
C MET A 88 11.81 -1.46 -11.65
N ILE A 89 10.80 -0.80 -12.23
CA ILE A 89 9.56 -1.48 -12.66
C ILE A 89 9.85 -2.41 -13.84
N ALA A 90 10.63 -1.97 -14.82
CA ALA A 90 11.00 -2.76 -15.98
C ALA A 90 11.77 -4.02 -15.56
N ASP A 91 12.72 -3.88 -14.64
CA ASP A 91 13.46 -5.00 -14.05
C ASP A 91 12.52 -5.95 -13.27
N ALA A 92 11.62 -5.41 -12.43
CA ALA A 92 10.70 -6.22 -11.64
C ALA A 92 9.71 -7.04 -12.49
N LEU A 93 9.35 -6.55 -13.68
CA LEU A 93 8.46 -7.22 -14.63
C LEU A 93 9.19 -8.02 -15.71
N ASP A 94 10.52 -8.12 -15.63
CA ASP A 94 11.38 -8.75 -16.64
C ASP A 94 11.15 -8.20 -18.06
N PHE A 95 10.86 -6.91 -18.19
CA PHE A 95 10.56 -6.26 -19.45
C PHE A 95 11.83 -6.11 -20.30
N LYS A 96 11.81 -6.64 -21.53
CA LYS A 96 12.94 -6.60 -22.49
C LYS A 96 12.73 -5.67 -23.68
N GLY A 97 11.61 -4.95 -23.70
CA GLY A 97 11.31 -4.01 -24.76
C GLY A 97 12.10 -2.70 -24.63
N GLN A 98 11.88 -1.79 -25.59
CA GLN A 98 12.44 -0.45 -25.53
C GLN A 98 11.61 0.45 -24.61
N ILE A 99 12.26 1.16 -23.71
CA ILE A 99 11.67 2.22 -22.89
C ILE A 99 11.85 3.55 -23.63
N VAL A 100 10.76 4.27 -23.87
CA VAL A 100 10.75 5.58 -24.54
C VAL A 100 10.09 6.61 -23.63
N PHE A 101 10.82 7.69 -23.32
CA PHE A 101 10.29 8.82 -22.56
C PHE A 101 9.75 9.87 -23.53
N ASP A 102 8.43 10.09 -23.53
CA ASP A 102 7.75 11.05 -24.41
C ASP A 102 7.88 12.48 -23.85
N THR A 103 8.80 13.26 -24.42
CA THR A 103 9.05 14.66 -24.05
C THR A 103 8.06 15.66 -24.65
N SER A 104 7.07 15.19 -25.43
CA SER A 104 5.98 16.06 -25.89
C SER A 104 4.99 16.42 -24.77
N LYS A 105 5.02 15.67 -23.67
CA LYS A 105 4.21 15.91 -22.46
C LYS A 105 4.96 16.81 -21.48
N SER A 106 4.23 17.59 -20.71
CA SER A 106 4.84 18.45 -19.67
C SER A 106 5.38 17.61 -18.52
N ASP A 107 6.60 17.89 -18.07
CA ASP A 107 7.27 17.20 -16.96
C ASP A 107 6.61 17.43 -15.58
N GLY A 108 5.58 18.27 -15.50
CA GLY A 108 4.91 18.60 -14.25
C GLY A 108 5.83 19.37 -13.30
N GLN A 109 5.60 19.24 -12.00
CA GLN A 109 6.45 19.86 -10.99
C GLN A 109 7.68 18.98 -10.75
N ILE A 110 8.88 19.54 -11.01
CA ILE A 110 10.16 18.81 -10.97
C ILE A 110 10.47 18.24 -9.58
N LYS A 111 10.14 18.96 -8.51
CA LYS A 111 10.39 18.51 -7.13
C LYS A 111 9.26 18.93 -6.20
N LYS A 112 8.80 18.00 -5.37
CA LYS A 112 7.83 18.22 -4.27
C LYS A 112 8.46 17.77 -2.96
N THR A 113 9.68 18.26 -2.70
CA THR A 113 10.45 17.88 -1.52
C THR A 113 9.65 18.16 -0.26
N ALA A 114 9.47 17.13 0.56
CA ALA A 114 8.79 17.21 1.83
C ALA A 114 9.77 16.84 2.93
N SER A 115 9.95 17.73 3.91
CA SER A 115 10.87 17.45 5.01
C SER A 115 10.22 16.50 6.01
N ASN A 116 10.82 15.34 6.23
CA ASN A 116 10.41 14.39 7.27
C ASN A 116 11.08 14.66 8.63
N ALA A 117 11.71 15.84 8.82
CA ALA A 117 12.43 16.16 10.05
C ALA A 117 11.53 16.04 11.30
N LYS A 118 10.24 16.37 11.18
CA LYS A 118 9.27 16.18 12.28
C LYS A 118 9.09 14.68 12.60
N LEU A 119 8.87 13.84 11.57
CA LEU A 119 8.76 12.39 11.75
C LEU A 119 10.02 11.80 12.39
N ARG A 120 11.22 12.20 11.94
CA ARG A 120 12.50 11.70 12.47
C ARG A 120 12.79 12.10 13.92
N ARG A 121 12.19 13.19 14.42
CA ARG A 121 12.25 13.55 15.85
C ARG A 121 11.48 12.57 16.72
N TYR A 122 10.33 12.10 16.25
CA TYR A 122 9.48 11.17 16.97
C TYR A 122 9.95 9.72 16.80
N LEU A 123 10.33 9.35 15.58
CA LEU A 123 10.69 8.00 15.17
C LEU A 123 12.04 8.00 14.45
N PRO A 124 13.17 8.23 15.15
CA PRO A 124 14.49 8.27 14.53
C PRO A 124 14.86 6.92 13.91
N ASP A 125 14.49 5.82 14.58
CA ASP A 125 14.86 4.45 14.22
C ASP A 125 13.84 3.76 13.30
N PHE A 126 12.83 4.48 12.78
CA PHE A 126 11.89 3.88 11.84
C PHE A 126 12.56 3.61 10.50
N THR A 127 12.57 2.34 10.11
CA THR A 127 13.14 1.87 8.85
C THR A 127 12.04 1.68 7.83
N PHE A 128 12.10 2.44 6.75
CA PHE A 128 11.23 2.23 5.59
C PHE A 128 11.65 0.97 4.83
N THR A 129 10.67 0.34 4.19
CA THR A 129 10.91 -0.73 3.22
C THR A 129 11.73 -0.17 2.06
N PRO A 130 12.86 -0.80 1.66
CA PRO A 130 13.64 -0.34 0.52
C PRO A 130 12.76 -0.19 -0.73
N PHE A 131 12.96 0.91 -1.49
CA PHE A 131 12.08 1.24 -2.60
C PHE A 131 12.01 0.13 -3.67
N SER A 132 13.15 -0.47 -4.00
CA SER A 132 13.23 -1.60 -4.94
C SER A 132 12.42 -2.82 -4.47
N GLU A 133 12.43 -3.12 -3.17
CA GLU A 133 11.61 -4.19 -2.58
C GLU A 133 10.12 -3.85 -2.67
N GLY A 134 9.76 -2.59 -2.39
CA GLY A 134 8.39 -2.08 -2.53
C GLY A 134 7.85 -2.20 -3.95
N ILE A 135 8.64 -1.78 -4.95
CA ILE A 135 8.31 -1.92 -6.38
C ILE A 135 8.12 -3.39 -6.73
N LYS A 136 9.07 -4.26 -6.38
CA LYS A 136 8.97 -5.69 -6.68
C LYS A 136 7.69 -6.31 -6.12
N LYS A 137 7.39 -6.08 -4.84
CA LYS A 137 6.17 -6.58 -4.20
C LYS A 137 4.90 -6.09 -4.90
N THR A 138 4.89 -4.81 -5.31
CA THR A 138 3.76 -4.19 -6.00
C THR A 138 3.57 -4.78 -7.39
N CYS A 139 4.64 -4.96 -8.15
CA CYS A 139 4.62 -5.61 -9.47
C CYS A 139 4.17 -7.07 -9.36
N ASP A 140 4.72 -7.83 -8.41
CA ASP A 140 4.31 -9.21 -8.13
C ASP A 140 2.81 -9.28 -7.81
N TRP A 141 2.30 -8.35 -6.99
CA TRP A 141 0.87 -8.30 -6.67
C TRP A 141 0.03 -8.01 -7.92
N PHE A 142 0.40 -7.01 -8.72
CA PHE A 142 -0.33 -6.62 -9.91
C PHE A 142 -0.45 -7.77 -10.93
N VAL A 143 0.64 -8.49 -11.17
CA VAL A 143 0.64 -9.66 -12.07
C VAL A 143 -0.29 -10.76 -11.57
N ASN A 144 -0.31 -11.01 -10.25
CA ASN A 144 -1.12 -12.07 -9.65
C ASN A 144 -2.60 -11.72 -9.46
N ASN A 145 -2.99 -10.44 -9.62
CA ASN A 145 -4.32 -9.93 -9.31
C ASN A 145 -4.86 -9.02 -10.42
N TYR A 146 -4.37 -9.21 -11.66
CA TYR A 146 -4.66 -8.32 -12.78
C TYR A 146 -6.17 -8.23 -13.09
N ASP A 147 -6.91 -9.30 -12.87
CA ASP A 147 -8.35 -9.42 -13.06
C ASP A 147 -9.18 -8.55 -12.10
N ILE A 148 -8.67 -8.27 -10.90
CA ILE A 148 -9.32 -7.45 -9.89
C ILE A 148 -8.66 -6.08 -9.70
N ALA A 149 -7.49 -5.87 -10.32
CA ALA A 149 -6.81 -4.59 -10.30
C ALA A 149 -7.65 -3.54 -11.05
N ARG A 150 -7.68 -2.31 -10.53
CA ARG A 150 -8.34 -1.19 -11.21
C ARG A 150 -7.52 -0.83 -12.46
N THR A 151 -8.08 -1.09 -13.63
CA THR A 151 -7.53 -0.71 -14.94
C THR A 151 -8.18 0.57 -15.49
#